data_AF-A0A497BD43-F1
#
_entry.id   AF-A0A497BD43-F1
#
_cell.length_a   1.000
_cell.length_b   1.000
_cell.length_c   1.000
_cell.angle_alpha   90.00
_cell.angle_beta   90.00
_cell.angle_gamma   90.00
#
_symmetry.space_group_name_H-M   'P 1'
#
loop_
_entity.id
_entity.type
_entity.pdbx_description
1 polymer ?
#
loop_
_entity_poly.entity_id
_entity_poly.type
_entity_poly.pdbx_seq_one_letter_code
_entity_poly.pdbx_strand_id
1 'polypeptide(L)'
;MSDYPLPLDTQSAIGSLNRCQNPGLLFDRYTAYRPGWSLKSDPRARTNPKYKALEVVRDTRMDATLHRHYVTRWQALVSAAGAAPFEAQTDWRFITGLGRKGPLEVGFTFHRIYGFPIIPGSGLKGLARAYAYFALLEAAPDSKAEENPDFIAIFGRAPERGEDESTASAGGAVFFEAIPLDNPDLELDIMNPHYPDYYTGQDAPTDGQNPKPVFFLTVKPGVRFAFAVGWRGEPNPEAHALAVEWLKKGLEKLGAGAKTGAGYGYWQSLGAARVPEQSAATTRPRPTAPTPSAGPLTWRRGKIVKIETSKKHKGSLMDIETEQVYHFHAIKEVIEGDTPGKNALVRYAVEEHEGKMKVVRVRKGR
;
A
#
# COMPACT_ATOMS: atom_id res chain seq x y z
N MET A 1 -24.69 16.04 19.82
CA MET A 1 -24.47 14.57 19.92
C MET A 1 -23.01 14.31 19.60
N SER A 2 -22.36 13.40 20.32
CA SER A 2 -20.97 13.02 20.04
C SER A 2 -20.83 12.51 18.59
N ASP A 3 -19.71 12.84 17.96
CA ASP A 3 -19.31 12.30 16.64
C ASP A 3 -19.09 10.78 16.69
N TYR A 4 -19.02 10.19 17.88
CA TYR A 4 -18.85 8.76 18.08
C TYR A 4 -20.14 8.12 18.62
N PRO A 5 -20.73 7.13 17.93
CA PRO A 5 -21.92 6.41 18.37
C PRO A 5 -21.56 5.38 19.46
N LEU A 6 -21.02 5.86 20.58
CA LEU A 6 -20.51 5.03 21.69
C LEU A 6 -21.34 5.22 22.96
N PRO A 7 -21.37 4.23 23.87
CA PRO A 7 -21.94 4.38 25.21
C PRO A 7 -21.36 5.59 25.98
N LEU A 8 -22.16 6.20 26.87
CA LEU A 8 -21.82 7.46 27.55
C LEU A 8 -20.53 7.37 28.39
N ASP A 9 -20.31 6.25 29.06
CA ASP A 9 -19.10 5.96 29.83
C ASP A 9 -17.86 5.96 28.91
N THR A 10 -17.96 5.37 27.73
CA THR A 10 -16.90 5.33 26.72
C THR A 10 -16.68 6.71 26.10
N GLN A 11 -17.72 7.53 25.99
CA GLN A 11 -17.58 8.91 25.48
C GLN A 11 -16.67 9.76 26.35
N SER A 12 -16.61 9.52 27.66
CA SER A 12 -15.69 10.22 28.57
C SER A 12 -14.21 9.99 28.22
N ALA A 13 -13.88 8.84 27.61
CA ALA A 13 -12.52 8.49 27.20
C ALA A 13 -12.13 9.00 25.80
N ILE A 14 -13.08 9.53 25.01
CA ILE A 14 -12.83 10.01 23.62
C ILE A 14 -11.73 11.06 23.58
N GLY A 15 -11.68 11.95 24.58
CA GLY A 15 -10.64 13.00 24.65
C GLY A 15 -9.21 12.47 24.72
N SER A 16 -9.03 11.19 25.08
CA SER A 16 -7.72 10.51 25.13
C SER A 16 -7.37 9.76 23.84
N LEU A 17 -8.26 9.70 22.84
CA LEU A 17 -8.01 8.97 21.58
C LEU A 17 -6.83 9.55 20.79
N ASN A 18 -6.51 10.83 20.95
CA ASN A 18 -5.33 11.46 20.36
C ASN A 18 -4.00 10.86 20.89
N ARG A 19 -4.03 10.13 22.01
CA ARG A 19 -2.90 9.39 22.57
C ARG A 19 -3.00 7.89 22.30
N CYS A 20 -4.00 7.42 21.55
CA CYS A 20 -4.13 6.01 21.21
C CYS A 20 -2.95 5.58 20.33
N GLN A 21 -2.32 4.47 20.70
CA GLN A 21 -1.20 3.89 19.95
C GLN A 21 -1.59 2.59 19.23
N ASN A 22 -2.90 2.35 19.06
CA ASN A 22 -3.43 1.14 18.42
C ASN A 22 -4.28 1.54 17.19
N PRO A 23 -3.68 1.57 15.98
CA PRO A 23 -4.40 1.93 14.77
C PRO A 23 -5.56 0.98 14.48
N GLY A 24 -5.40 -0.31 14.75
CA GLY A 24 -6.48 -1.30 14.59
C GLY A 24 -7.69 -1.04 15.49
N LEU A 25 -7.47 -0.58 16.72
CA LEU A 25 -8.55 -0.19 17.63
C LEU A 25 -9.31 1.02 17.08
N LEU A 26 -8.60 2.03 16.59
CA LEU A 26 -9.21 3.21 15.97
C LEU A 26 -10.02 2.83 14.73
N PHE A 27 -9.44 1.99 13.88
CA PHE A 27 -10.06 1.51 12.65
C PHE A 27 -11.34 0.70 12.91
N ASP A 28 -11.29 -0.26 13.84
CA ASP A 28 -12.41 -1.18 14.09
C ASP A 28 -13.51 -0.58 14.99
N ARG A 29 -13.15 0.31 15.94
CA ARG A 29 -14.05 0.70 17.04
C ARG A 29 -14.27 2.20 17.21
N TYR A 30 -13.34 3.05 16.76
CA TYR A 30 -13.42 4.50 16.98
C TYR A 30 -13.40 5.28 15.66
N THR A 31 -14.28 4.90 14.74
CA THR A 31 -14.57 5.70 13.55
C THR A 31 -15.43 6.90 13.94
N ALA A 32 -14.96 8.12 13.64
CA ALA A 32 -15.72 9.35 13.85
C ALA A 32 -16.76 9.53 12.72
N TYR A 33 -18.00 9.80 13.10
CA TYR A 33 -19.12 10.08 12.21
C TYR A 33 -19.46 11.57 12.24
N ARG A 34 -20.14 12.05 11.20
CA ARG A 34 -20.75 13.37 11.22
C ARG A 34 -22.03 13.38 12.06
N PRO A 35 -22.57 14.57 12.41
CA PRO A 35 -23.90 14.69 13.01
C PRO A 35 -24.94 13.87 12.25
N GLY A 36 -25.76 13.13 13.00
CA GLY A 36 -26.69 12.15 12.43
C GLY A 36 -26.06 10.80 12.03
N TRP A 37 -24.86 10.50 12.55
CA TRP A 37 -24.14 9.23 12.34
C TRP A 37 -23.95 8.85 10.87
N SER A 38 -23.58 9.84 10.05
CA SER A 38 -23.38 9.65 8.62
C SER A 38 -21.90 9.67 8.23
N LEU A 39 -21.50 8.68 7.42
CA LEU A 39 -20.21 8.65 6.70
C LEU A 39 -20.38 8.93 5.20
N LYS A 40 -21.55 9.41 4.79
CA LYS A 40 -21.77 9.80 3.39
C LYS A 40 -20.92 11.02 3.07
N SER A 41 -20.34 11.02 1.87
CA SER A 41 -19.72 12.21 1.32
C SER A 41 -20.77 13.31 1.16
N ASP A 42 -20.38 14.55 1.46
CA ASP A 42 -21.18 15.73 1.19
C ASP A 42 -20.41 16.56 0.15
N PRO A 43 -20.96 16.79 -1.05
CA PRO A 43 -20.32 17.59 -2.10
C PRO A 43 -19.98 19.01 -1.64
N ARG A 44 -20.67 19.55 -0.63
CA ARG A 44 -20.42 20.88 -0.07
C ARG A 44 -19.33 20.87 1.00
N ALA A 45 -18.99 19.69 1.54
CA ALA A 45 -17.96 19.56 2.55
C ALA A 45 -16.57 19.44 1.90
N ARG A 46 -15.59 20.12 2.50
CA ARG A 46 -14.21 20.14 2.00
C ARG A 46 -13.50 18.78 2.03
N THR A 47 -13.95 17.84 2.86
CA THR A 47 -13.24 16.57 3.10
C THR A 47 -14.17 15.39 3.26
N ASN A 48 -13.83 14.25 2.64
CA ASN A 48 -14.55 12.99 2.79
C ASN A 48 -14.37 12.44 4.24
N PRO A 49 -15.45 12.09 4.96
CA PRO A 49 -15.36 11.62 6.35
C PRO A 49 -14.62 10.28 6.48
N LYS A 50 -14.79 9.36 5.52
CA LYS A 50 -14.05 8.08 5.50
C LYS A 50 -12.55 8.32 5.30
N TYR A 51 -12.19 9.23 4.40
CA TYR A 51 -10.79 9.63 4.21
C TYR A 51 -10.20 10.18 5.52
N LYS A 52 -10.89 11.09 6.19
CA LYS A 52 -10.46 11.65 7.48
C LYS A 52 -10.28 10.58 8.56
N ALA A 53 -11.19 9.63 8.66
CA ALA A 53 -11.05 8.51 9.59
C ALA A 53 -9.80 7.66 9.29
N LEU A 54 -9.57 7.35 8.01
CA LEU A 54 -8.38 6.59 7.59
C LEU A 54 -7.08 7.38 7.78
N GLU A 55 -7.08 8.72 7.62
CA GLU A 55 -5.92 9.57 7.93
C GLU A 55 -5.52 9.46 9.39
N VAL A 56 -6.48 9.49 10.31
CA VAL A 56 -6.21 9.31 11.75
C VAL A 56 -5.56 7.95 12.02
N VAL A 57 -6.05 6.88 11.38
CA VAL A 57 -5.47 5.54 11.51
C VAL A 57 -4.05 5.49 10.94
N ARG A 58 -3.82 6.05 9.75
CA ARG A 58 -2.49 6.13 9.12
C ARG A 58 -1.48 6.86 10.00
N ASP A 59 -1.89 7.97 10.61
CA ASP A 59 -0.99 8.84 11.36
C ASP A 59 -0.74 8.33 12.80
N THR A 60 -1.53 7.38 13.26
CA THR A 60 -1.38 6.77 14.59
C THR A 60 -0.09 5.97 14.68
N ARG A 61 0.79 6.36 15.63
CA ARG A 61 2.05 5.67 15.88
C ARG A 61 1.87 4.54 16.89
N MET A 62 2.28 3.34 16.49
CA MET A 62 2.27 2.16 17.33
C MET A 62 3.34 2.21 18.42
N ASP A 63 3.09 1.58 19.56
CA ASP A 63 4.08 1.44 20.62
C ASP A 63 5.23 0.51 20.16
N ALA A 64 6.39 1.11 19.88
CA ALA A 64 7.56 0.41 19.39
C ALA A 64 8.15 -0.59 20.41
N THR A 65 8.01 -0.31 21.71
CA THR A 65 8.49 -1.22 22.75
C THR A 65 7.59 -2.45 22.83
N LEU A 66 6.27 -2.24 22.80
CA LEU A 66 5.30 -3.32 22.78
C LEU A 66 5.44 -4.19 21.53
N HIS A 67 5.64 -3.56 20.36
CA HIS A 67 5.89 -4.23 19.09
C HIS A 67 7.13 -5.12 19.18
N ARG A 68 8.27 -4.57 19.62
CA ARG A 68 9.52 -5.33 19.79
C ARG A 68 9.35 -6.53 20.71
N HIS A 69 8.67 -6.36 21.85
CA HIS A 69 8.41 -7.48 22.77
C HIS A 69 7.53 -8.56 22.12
N TYR A 70 6.56 -8.16 21.29
CA TYR A 70 5.76 -9.13 20.53
C TYR A 70 6.60 -9.88 19.50
N VAL A 71 7.45 -9.18 18.71
CA VAL A 71 8.36 -9.82 17.75
C VAL A 71 9.24 -10.85 18.44
N THR A 72 9.82 -10.53 19.59
CA THR A 72 10.62 -11.48 20.39
C THR A 72 9.82 -12.72 20.81
N ARG A 73 8.57 -12.54 21.29
CA ARG A 73 7.70 -13.66 21.67
C ARG A 73 7.32 -14.52 20.45
N TRP A 74 7.02 -13.89 19.32
CA TRP A 74 6.70 -14.59 18.08
C TRP A 74 7.89 -15.41 17.59
N GLN A 75 9.11 -14.86 17.61
CA GLN A 75 10.32 -15.59 17.24
C GLN A 75 10.58 -16.78 18.17
N ALA A 76 10.38 -16.61 19.48
CA ALA A 76 10.51 -17.69 20.44
C ALA A 76 9.47 -18.80 20.21
N LEU A 77 8.21 -18.43 19.93
CA LEU A 77 7.13 -19.38 19.59
C LEU A 77 7.46 -20.19 18.34
N VAL A 78 7.88 -19.51 17.28
CA VAL A 78 8.23 -20.15 16.00
C VAL A 78 9.44 -21.08 16.17
N SER A 79 10.47 -20.64 16.89
CA SER A 79 11.66 -21.45 17.16
C SER A 79 11.33 -22.69 18.00
N ALA A 80 10.48 -22.53 19.03
CA ALA A 80 10.01 -23.66 19.85
C ALA A 80 9.18 -24.67 19.05
N ALA A 81 8.55 -24.23 17.96
CA ALA A 81 7.86 -25.10 17.00
C ALA A 81 8.78 -25.72 15.94
N GLY A 82 10.10 -25.61 16.08
CA GLY A 82 11.08 -26.16 15.15
C GLY A 82 11.13 -25.45 13.79
N ALA A 83 10.56 -24.26 13.68
CA ALA A 83 10.53 -23.49 12.44
C ALA A 83 11.65 -22.46 12.41
N ALA A 84 12.27 -22.28 11.23
CA ALA A 84 13.20 -21.19 10.97
C ALA A 84 12.45 -20.03 10.28
N PRO A 85 12.36 -18.84 10.91
CA PRO A 85 11.80 -17.68 10.24
C PRO A 85 12.60 -17.29 9.00
N PHE A 86 11.93 -16.75 8.00
CA PHE A 86 12.58 -16.04 6.89
C PHE A 86 11.95 -14.66 6.72
N GLU A 87 12.74 -13.72 6.20
CA GLU A 87 12.32 -12.34 5.97
C GLU A 87 12.00 -12.11 4.49
N ALA A 88 10.95 -11.33 4.25
CA ALA A 88 10.70 -10.73 2.95
C ALA A 88 10.17 -9.31 3.14
N GLN A 89 10.40 -8.45 2.16
CA GLN A 89 9.89 -7.08 2.16
C GLN A 89 8.84 -6.88 1.08
N THR A 90 7.91 -5.97 1.33
CA THR A 90 6.92 -5.56 0.34
C THR A 90 7.62 -4.92 -0.88
N ASP A 91 7.42 -5.47 -2.08
CA ASP A 91 7.98 -4.93 -3.33
C ASP A 91 7.33 -3.59 -3.67
N TRP A 92 6.00 -3.58 -3.58
CA TRP A 92 5.17 -2.38 -3.69
C TRP A 92 4.14 -2.36 -2.56
N ARG A 93 3.02 -1.67 -2.74
CA ARG A 93 1.98 -1.55 -1.71
C ARG A 93 1.36 -2.89 -1.38
N PHE A 94 1.15 -3.14 -0.10
CA PHE A 94 0.50 -4.35 0.38
C PHE A 94 -0.83 -4.04 1.08
N ILE A 95 -1.85 -4.84 0.77
CA ILE A 95 -3.20 -4.69 1.34
C ILE A 95 -3.60 -6.01 1.99
N THR A 96 -3.79 -6.01 3.30
CA THR A 96 -4.33 -7.16 4.03
C THR A 96 -5.78 -6.94 4.41
N GLY A 97 -6.65 -7.92 4.18
CA GLY A 97 -8.03 -7.89 4.70
C GLY A 97 -9.00 -6.88 4.06
N LEU A 98 -8.79 -6.49 2.80
CA LEU A 98 -9.62 -5.49 2.11
C LEU A 98 -11.13 -5.80 2.16
N GLY A 99 -11.49 -7.10 2.12
CA GLY A 99 -12.88 -7.55 2.16
C GLY A 99 -13.52 -7.60 3.54
N ARG A 100 -12.81 -7.21 4.62
CA ARG A 100 -13.41 -7.13 5.96
C ARG A 100 -14.50 -6.07 5.98
N LYS A 101 -15.66 -6.44 6.52
CA LYS A 101 -16.80 -5.53 6.68
C LYS A 101 -16.52 -4.56 7.82
N GLY A 102 -16.89 -3.31 7.62
CA GLY A 102 -16.76 -2.26 8.61
C GLY A 102 -17.46 -0.98 8.14
N PRO A 103 -17.59 0.02 9.02
CA PRO A 103 -18.29 1.27 8.70
C PRO A 103 -17.62 2.08 7.59
N LEU A 104 -16.32 1.88 7.38
CA LEU A 104 -15.56 2.51 6.31
C LEU A 104 -15.79 1.86 4.93
N GLU A 105 -16.56 0.77 4.87
CA GLU A 105 -16.84 -0.06 3.66
C GLU A 105 -15.61 -0.69 3.01
N VAL A 106 -14.42 -0.41 3.56
CA VAL A 106 -13.17 -1.01 3.17
C VAL A 106 -12.50 -1.58 4.41
N GLY A 107 -12.06 -2.83 4.31
CA GLY A 107 -11.41 -3.56 5.40
C GLY A 107 -9.91 -3.38 5.44
N PHE A 108 -9.32 -3.69 6.59
CA PHE A 108 -7.89 -3.87 6.77
C PHE A 108 -7.65 -4.85 7.93
N THR A 109 -6.67 -5.76 7.82
CA THR A 109 -6.37 -6.71 8.91
C THR A 109 -5.27 -6.17 9.81
N PHE A 110 -5.66 -5.76 11.02
CA PHE A 110 -4.74 -5.49 12.12
C PHE A 110 -4.69 -6.65 13.11
N HIS A 111 -3.55 -6.82 13.77
CA HIS A 111 -3.46 -7.63 14.97
C HIS A 111 -4.39 -7.05 16.04
N ARG A 112 -5.33 -7.86 16.53
CA ARG A 112 -6.43 -7.40 17.40
C ARG A 112 -5.97 -6.64 18.65
N ILE A 113 -4.90 -7.12 19.29
CA ILE A 113 -4.37 -6.55 20.55
C ILE A 113 -3.37 -5.42 20.30
N TYR A 114 -2.45 -5.58 19.34
CA TYR A 114 -1.31 -4.68 19.17
C TYR A 114 -1.47 -3.63 18.05
N GLY A 115 -2.43 -3.82 17.15
CA GLY A 115 -2.79 -2.79 16.17
C GLY A 115 -1.88 -2.66 14.94
N PHE A 116 -0.87 -3.53 14.75
CA PHE A 116 -0.06 -3.57 13.52
C PHE A 116 -0.70 -4.45 12.43
N PRO A 117 -0.48 -4.19 11.13
CA PRO A 117 -0.92 -5.06 10.04
C PRO A 117 -0.35 -6.48 10.16
N ILE A 118 -1.15 -7.49 9.86
CA ILE A 118 -0.70 -8.90 9.79
C ILE A 118 -1.18 -9.58 8.52
N ILE A 119 -0.49 -10.66 8.16
CA ILE A 119 -1.01 -11.64 7.20
C ILE A 119 -1.44 -12.88 7.97
N PRO A 120 -2.75 -13.21 8.01
CA PRO A 120 -3.20 -14.42 8.68
C PRO A 120 -2.52 -15.66 8.10
N GLY A 121 -2.12 -16.60 8.96
CA GLY A 121 -1.50 -17.86 8.54
C GLY A 121 -2.37 -18.68 7.57
N SER A 122 -3.69 -18.56 7.64
CA SER A 122 -4.61 -19.15 6.67
C SER A 122 -4.46 -18.57 5.26
N GLY A 123 -4.21 -17.25 5.15
CA GLY A 123 -3.92 -16.59 3.87
C GLY A 123 -2.58 -17.04 3.29
N LEU A 124 -1.56 -17.23 4.14
CA LEU A 124 -0.25 -17.76 3.73
C LEU A 124 -0.35 -19.23 3.31
N LYS A 125 -1.10 -20.06 4.05
CA LYS A 125 -1.37 -21.45 3.66
C LYS A 125 -2.06 -21.50 2.29
N GLY A 126 -3.09 -20.67 2.08
CA GLY A 126 -3.79 -20.59 0.80
C GLY A 126 -2.88 -20.15 -0.35
N LEU A 127 -2.00 -19.17 -0.10
CA LEU A 127 -1.01 -18.70 -1.07
C LEU A 127 -0.01 -19.80 -1.46
N ALA A 128 0.59 -20.46 -0.47
CA ALA A 128 1.51 -21.56 -0.71
C ALA A 128 0.82 -22.72 -1.46
N ARG A 129 -0.41 -23.05 -1.08
CA ARG A 129 -1.24 -24.08 -1.76
C ARG A 129 -1.51 -23.72 -3.21
N ALA A 130 -1.87 -22.47 -3.49
CA ALA A 130 -2.13 -22.01 -4.85
C ALA A 130 -0.86 -22.08 -5.71
N TYR A 131 0.28 -21.66 -5.17
CA TYR A 131 1.56 -21.79 -5.89
C TYR A 131 1.91 -23.26 -6.16
N ALA A 132 1.82 -24.11 -5.15
CA ALA A 132 2.08 -25.54 -5.28
C ALA A 132 1.21 -26.19 -6.36
N TYR A 133 -0.07 -25.85 -6.39
CA TYR A 133 -1.01 -26.35 -7.38
C TYR A 133 -0.56 -26.02 -8.81
N PHE A 134 -0.23 -24.76 -9.09
CA PHE A 134 0.23 -24.35 -10.42
C PHE A 134 1.61 -24.94 -10.76
N ALA A 135 2.54 -24.95 -9.82
CA ALA A 135 3.90 -25.49 -10.04
C ALA A 135 3.88 -26.99 -10.36
N LEU A 136 3.05 -27.76 -9.66
CA LEU A 136 2.91 -29.20 -9.90
C LEU A 136 2.24 -29.50 -11.24
N LEU A 137 1.20 -28.74 -11.62
CA LEU A 137 0.59 -28.87 -12.95
C LEU A 137 1.52 -28.43 -14.07
N GLU A 138 2.37 -27.43 -13.86
CA GLU A 138 3.38 -27.04 -14.85
C GLU A 138 4.42 -28.15 -15.05
N ALA A 139 4.86 -28.81 -13.97
CA ALA A 139 5.82 -29.91 -14.03
C ALA A 139 5.20 -31.21 -14.61
N ALA A 140 3.92 -31.46 -14.36
CA ALA A 140 3.20 -32.64 -14.82
C ALA A 140 1.74 -32.30 -15.19
N PRO A 141 1.49 -31.81 -16.43
CA PRO A 141 0.18 -31.28 -16.86
C PRO A 141 -0.99 -32.27 -16.79
N ASP A 142 -0.72 -33.56 -17.00
CA ASP A 142 -1.74 -34.62 -16.96
C ASP A 142 -1.95 -35.21 -15.55
N SER A 143 -1.23 -34.69 -14.55
CA SER A 143 -1.35 -35.15 -13.16
C SER A 143 -2.39 -34.35 -12.38
N LYS A 144 -2.86 -34.93 -11.27
CA LYS A 144 -3.67 -34.22 -10.29
C LYS A 144 -2.76 -33.68 -9.19
N ALA A 145 -2.49 -32.37 -9.21
CA ALA A 145 -1.61 -31.72 -8.23
C ALA A 145 -2.03 -31.99 -6.78
N GLU A 146 -3.33 -32.10 -6.49
CA GLU A 146 -3.83 -32.33 -5.12
C GLU A 146 -3.70 -33.80 -4.67
N GLU A 147 -3.41 -34.73 -5.58
CA GLU A 147 -3.08 -36.13 -5.28
C GLU A 147 -1.57 -36.35 -5.10
N ASN A 148 -0.76 -35.32 -5.33
CA ASN A 148 0.69 -35.39 -5.10
C ASN A 148 0.98 -35.66 -3.60
N PRO A 149 1.87 -36.62 -3.27
CA PRO A 149 2.17 -36.96 -1.88
C PRO A 149 2.65 -35.78 -1.03
N ASP A 150 3.48 -34.89 -1.58
CA ASP A 150 3.97 -33.72 -0.86
C ASP A 150 2.85 -32.69 -0.65
N PHE A 151 1.98 -32.50 -1.65
CA PHE A 151 0.81 -31.63 -1.52
C PHE A 151 -0.10 -32.09 -0.38
N ILE A 152 -0.39 -33.39 -0.31
CA ILE A 152 -1.19 -34.00 0.76
C ILE A 152 -0.45 -33.86 2.10
N ALA A 153 0.84 -34.20 2.16
CA ALA A 153 1.64 -34.10 3.38
C ALA A 153 1.65 -32.67 3.95
N ILE A 154 1.70 -31.66 3.10
CA ILE A 154 1.79 -30.25 3.51
C ILE A 154 0.42 -29.68 3.86
N PHE A 155 -0.59 -29.85 3.00
CA PHE A 155 -1.87 -29.16 3.14
C PHE A 155 -2.97 -30.00 3.77
N GLY A 156 -2.84 -31.32 3.72
CA GLY A 156 -3.87 -32.30 4.07
C GLY A 156 -4.80 -32.59 2.89
N ARG A 157 -5.64 -33.61 3.07
CA ARG A 157 -6.65 -34.05 2.12
C ARG A 157 -8.00 -34.20 2.82
N ALA A 158 -9.05 -33.69 2.21
CA ALA A 158 -10.42 -34.01 2.60
C ALA A 158 -10.93 -35.16 1.73
N PRO A 159 -11.75 -36.09 2.27
CA PRO A 159 -12.40 -37.13 1.47
C PRO A 159 -13.28 -36.52 0.37
N GLU A 160 -13.27 -37.13 -0.81
CA GLU A 160 -14.22 -36.80 -1.87
C GLU A 160 -15.58 -37.49 -1.65
N ARG A 161 -16.60 -37.06 -2.38
CA ARG A 161 -17.94 -37.63 -2.27
C ARG A 161 -17.92 -39.12 -2.65
N GLY A 162 -18.22 -39.97 -1.67
CA GLY A 162 -18.25 -41.43 -1.84
C GLY A 162 -16.97 -42.15 -1.41
N GLU A 163 -15.95 -41.40 -0.96
CA GLU A 163 -14.78 -41.98 -0.30
C GLU A 163 -15.02 -42.19 1.19
N ASP A 164 -14.25 -43.09 1.77
CA ASP A 164 -14.25 -43.35 3.21
C ASP A 164 -13.52 -42.23 3.97
N GLU A 165 -14.03 -41.87 5.16
CA GLU A 165 -13.43 -40.84 6.03
C GLU A 165 -11.98 -41.16 6.42
N SER A 166 -11.57 -42.44 6.42
CA SER A 166 -10.18 -42.86 6.65
C SER A 166 -9.19 -42.34 5.59
N THR A 167 -9.68 -41.86 4.44
CA THR A 167 -8.87 -41.21 3.41
C THR A 167 -8.55 -39.74 3.72
N ALA A 168 -9.16 -39.18 4.77
CA ALA A 168 -8.86 -37.83 5.26
C ALA A 168 -7.46 -37.79 5.90
N SER A 169 -6.76 -36.68 5.69
CA SER A 169 -5.50 -36.41 6.37
C SER A 169 -5.34 -34.94 6.70
N ALA A 170 -4.81 -34.65 7.89
CA ALA A 170 -4.40 -33.29 8.24
C ALA A 170 -2.99 -33.02 7.70
N GLY A 171 -2.79 -31.83 7.12
CA GLY A 171 -1.45 -31.41 6.68
C GLY A 171 -0.49 -31.18 7.85
N GLY A 172 0.76 -31.60 7.67
CA GLY A 172 1.85 -31.43 8.62
C GLY A 172 2.28 -29.98 8.78
N ALA A 173 2.24 -29.17 7.71
CA ALA A 173 2.72 -27.80 7.73
C ALA A 173 1.83 -26.87 8.58
N VAL A 174 2.48 -26.06 9.42
CA VAL A 174 1.86 -25.05 10.28
C VAL A 174 2.29 -23.67 9.82
N PHE A 175 1.39 -22.95 9.14
CA PHE A 175 1.66 -21.60 8.64
C PHE A 175 1.35 -20.58 9.74
N PHE A 176 2.38 -19.95 10.28
CA PHE A 176 2.23 -18.88 11.27
C PHE A 176 1.74 -17.61 10.59
N GLU A 177 1.10 -16.72 11.35
CA GLU A 177 0.82 -15.37 10.88
C GLU A 177 2.13 -14.62 10.58
N ALA A 178 2.17 -13.90 9.47
CA ALA A 178 3.32 -13.07 9.13
C ALA A 178 3.16 -11.70 9.78
N ILE A 179 4.25 -11.24 10.39
CA ILE A 179 4.28 -10.05 11.23
C ILE A 179 5.34 -9.07 10.71
N PRO A 180 5.11 -7.75 10.81
CA PRO A 180 6.11 -6.76 10.49
C PRO A 180 7.25 -6.83 11.53
N LEU A 181 8.50 -6.66 11.09
CA LEU A 181 9.66 -6.69 11.98
C LEU A 181 9.91 -5.36 12.68
N ASP A 182 9.52 -4.28 12.01
CA ASP A 182 9.59 -2.90 12.48
C ASP A 182 8.18 -2.32 12.51
N ASN A 183 7.97 -1.20 13.21
CA ASN A 183 6.69 -0.49 13.16
C ASN A 183 6.40 -0.10 11.70
N PRO A 184 5.35 -0.68 11.07
CA PRO A 184 5.17 -0.51 9.64
C PRO A 184 4.50 0.83 9.34
N ASP A 185 5.06 1.55 8.36
CA ASP A 185 4.42 2.74 7.83
C ASP A 185 3.20 2.35 6.98
N LEU A 186 2.07 2.97 7.31
CA LEU A 186 0.86 2.90 6.51
C LEU A 186 0.80 4.10 5.55
N GLU A 187 0.09 3.92 4.44
CA GLU A 187 -0.29 4.99 3.53
C GLU A 187 -1.75 4.83 3.10
N LEU A 188 -2.32 5.92 2.56
CA LEU A 188 -3.64 5.89 1.95
C LEU A 188 -3.49 5.80 0.45
N ASP A 189 -4.27 4.92 -0.14
CA ASP A 189 -4.42 4.82 -1.58
C ASP A 189 -5.91 4.98 -1.96
N ILE A 190 -6.16 5.08 -3.25
CA ILE A 190 -7.48 5.34 -3.82
C ILE A 190 -7.80 4.31 -4.91
N MET A 191 -9.05 3.86 -4.94
CA MET A 191 -9.61 3.17 -6.09
C MET A 191 -10.86 3.90 -6.57
N ASN A 192 -11.06 3.90 -7.88
CA ASN A 192 -12.24 4.46 -8.52
C ASN A 192 -12.84 3.37 -9.42
N PRO A 193 -14.01 2.81 -9.06
CA PRO A 193 -14.73 1.92 -9.97
C PRO A 193 -15.01 2.66 -11.29
N HIS A 194 -14.81 1.99 -12.42
CA HIS A 194 -15.05 2.58 -13.74
C HIS A 194 -16.55 2.78 -14.02
N TYR A 195 -17.39 1.83 -13.59
CA TYR A 195 -18.86 1.88 -13.73
C TYR A 195 -19.57 1.83 -12.37
N PRO A 196 -19.44 2.86 -11.51
CA PRO A 196 -19.95 2.82 -10.15
C PRO A 196 -21.47 2.68 -10.06
N ASP A 197 -22.24 3.21 -11.01
CA ASP A 197 -23.71 3.15 -11.00
C ASP A 197 -24.20 1.77 -11.46
N TYR A 198 -23.48 1.14 -12.40
CA TYR A 198 -23.75 -0.23 -12.87
C TYR A 198 -23.57 -1.27 -11.76
N TYR A 199 -22.46 -1.21 -11.02
CA TYR A 199 -22.24 -2.14 -9.91
C TYR A 199 -23.23 -1.96 -8.74
N THR A 200 -23.96 -0.84 -8.70
CA THR A 200 -25.05 -0.60 -7.74
C THR A 200 -26.44 -0.87 -8.31
N GLY A 201 -26.54 -1.37 -9.55
CA GLY A 201 -27.81 -1.66 -10.22
C GLY A 201 -28.64 -0.43 -10.59
N GLN A 202 -28.02 0.75 -10.69
CA GLN A 202 -28.72 2.01 -10.97
C GLN A 202 -28.76 2.37 -12.46
N ASP A 203 -27.70 2.07 -13.23
CA ASP A 203 -27.60 2.45 -14.64
C ASP A 203 -26.71 1.48 -15.44
N ALA A 204 -26.78 1.53 -16.78
CA ALA A 204 -25.92 0.77 -17.68
C ALA A 204 -24.45 1.23 -17.60
N PRO A 205 -23.46 0.36 -17.90
CA PRO A 205 -22.04 0.68 -17.78
C PRO A 205 -21.58 1.61 -18.91
N THR A 206 -21.79 2.91 -18.73
CA THR A 206 -21.43 3.96 -19.69
C THR A 206 -20.16 4.69 -19.24
N ASP A 207 -19.33 5.12 -20.19
CA ASP A 207 -18.06 5.81 -19.90
C ASP A 207 -18.25 7.25 -19.35
N GLY A 208 -19.49 7.74 -19.29
CA GLY A 208 -19.84 9.07 -18.77
C GLY A 208 -20.14 9.10 -17.27
N GLN A 209 -20.01 7.98 -16.55
CA GLN A 209 -20.33 7.92 -15.13
C GLN A 209 -19.33 8.72 -14.29
N ASN A 210 -19.84 9.39 -13.24
CA ASN A 210 -18.99 10.16 -12.35
C ASN A 210 -18.14 9.24 -11.47
N PRO A 211 -16.82 9.47 -11.34
CA PRO A 211 -15.97 8.64 -10.51
C PRO A 211 -16.39 8.72 -9.04
N LYS A 212 -16.40 7.57 -8.36
CA LYS A 212 -16.63 7.48 -6.90
C LYS A 212 -15.33 7.06 -6.18
N PRO A 213 -14.52 8.01 -5.68
CA PRO A 213 -13.33 7.72 -4.90
C PRO A 213 -13.61 6.84 -3.67
N VAL A 214 -12.91 5.70 -3.59
CA VAL A 214 -12.89 4.82 -2.43
C VAL A 214 -11.45 4.78 -1.90
N PHE A 215 -11.24 5.37 -0.73
CA PHE A 215 -9.93 5.41 -0.08
C PHE A 215 -9.73 4.18 0.80
N PHE A 216 -8.50 3.69 0.87
CA PHE A 216 -8.15 2.52 1.67
C PHE A 216 -6.72 2.58 2.19
N LEU A 217 -6.44 1.80 3.24
CA LEU A 217 -5.12 1.69 3.83
C LEU A 217 -4.27 0.66 3.10
N THR A 218 -2.98 0.96 2.96
CA THR A 218 -1.95 0.04 2.50
C THR A 218 -0.74 0.10 3.42
N VAL A 219 0.02 -0.98 3.45
CA VAL A 219 1.41 -0.97 3.95
C VAL A 219 2.30 -0.46 2.83
N LYS A 220 3.25 0.42 3.17
CA LYS A 220 4.20 0.99 2.19
C LYS A 220 5.11 -0.07 1.55
N PRO A 221 5.74 0.25 0.40
CA PRO A 221 6.86 -0.52 -0.13
C PRO A 221 8.05 -0.56 0.84
N GLY A 222 8.84 -1.63 0.79
CA GLY A 222 10.06 -1.81 1.58
C GLY A 222 9.85 -2.20 3.04
N VAL A 223 8.63 -2.49 3.47
CA VAL A 223 8.35 -2.92 4.85
C VAL A 223 8.67 -4.39 5.00
N ARG A 224 9.52 -4.73 5.97
CA ARG A 224 9.96 -6.10 6.23
C ARG A 224 8.96 -6.86 7.10
N PHE A 225 8.67 -8.08 6.70
CA PHE A 225 7.87 -9.04 7.44
C PHE A 225 8.67 -10.31 7.71
N ALA A 226 8.43 -10.91 8.86
CA ALA A 226 8.87 -12.27 9.17
C ALA A 226 7.75 -13.27 8.85
N PHE A 227 8.16 -14.37 8.23
CA PHE A 227 7.32 -15.49 7.83
C PHE A 227 7.88 -16.77 8.44
N ALA A 228 7.02 -17.72 8.76
CA ALA A 228 7.46 -19.02 9.22
C ALA A 228 6.45 -20.12 8.89
N VAL A 229 6.99 -21.29 8.59
CA VAL A 229 6.24 -22.54 8.48
C VAL A 229 6.87 -23.52 9.44
N GLY A 230 6.09 -24.03 10.39
CA GLY A 230 6.48 -25.14 11.27
C GLY A 230 5.93 -26.46 10.78
N TRP A 231 6.17 -27.50 11.57
CA TRP A 231 5.73 -28.85 11.26
C TRP A 231 5.07 -29.50 12.48
N ARG A 232 3.96 -30.20 12.27
CA ARG A 232 3.25 -30.98 13.29
C ARG A 232 3.32 -32.47 12.94
N GLY A 233 3.31 -33.31 13.97
CA GLY A 233 3.33 -34.77 13.81
C GLY A 233 4.74 -35.29 13.53
N GLU A 234 4.82 -36.44 12.84
CA GLU A 234 6.09 -37.06 12.50
C GLU A 234 6.94 -36.14 11.62
N PRO A 235 8.25 -35.95 11.92
CA PRO A 235 9.13 -35.12 11.12
C PRO A 235 9.16 -35.54 9.65
N ASN A 236 8.94 -34.58 8.75
CA ASN A 236 9.15 -34.75 7.32
C ASN A 236 9.94 -33.54 6.79
N PRO A 237 11.28 -33.58 6.88
CA PRO A 237 12.13 -32.44 6.51
C PRO A 237 11.99 -32.01 5.05
N GLU A 238 11.75 -32.96 4.13
CA GLU A 238 11.60 -32.69 2.70
C GLU A 238 10.31 -31.91 2.42
N ALA A 239 9.17 -32.41 2.89
CA ALA A 239 7.89 -31.71 2.75
C ALA A 239 7.87 -30.38 3.53
N HIS A 240 8.53 -30.30 4.68
CA HIS A 240 8.67 -29.05 5.43
C HIS A 240 9.45 -28.00 4.64
N ALA A 241 10.60 -28.37 4.06
CA ALA A 241 11.39 -27.48 3.22
C ALA A 241 10.61 -27.02 1.98
N LEU A 242 9.87 -27.94 1.36
CA LEU A 242 9.03 -27.64 0.20
C LEU A 242 7.87 -26.69 0.54
N ALA A 243 7.24 -26.83 1.71
CA ALA A 243 6.22 -25.90 2.18
C ALA A 243 6.77 -24.46 2.36
N VAL A 244 8.00 -24.33 2.87
CA VAL A 244 8.69 -23.05 2.99
C VAL A 244 9.00 -22.48 1.60
N GLU A 245 9.48 -23.31 0.67
CA GLU A 245 9.78 -22.90 -0.69
C GLU A 245 8.54 -22.42 -1.44
N TRP A 246 7.45 -23.20 -1.40
CA TRP A 246 6.20 -22.83 -2.05
C TRP A 246 5.60 -21.54 -1.48
N LEU A 247 5.75 -21.29 -0.17
CA LEU A 247 5.35 -20.01 0.40
C LEU A 247 6.20 -18.85 -0.15
N LYS A 248 7.53 -18.98 -0.17
CA LYS A 248 8.44 -17.97 -0.73
C LYS A 248 8.10 -17.66 -2.19
N LYS A 249 7.93 -18.70 -3.01
CA LYS A 249 7.57 -18.54 -4.41
C LYS A 249 6.17 -17.97 -4.61
N GLY A 250 5.20 -18.36 -3.78
CA GLY A 250 3.87 -17.76 -3.78
C GLY A 250 3.93 -16.24 -3.52
N LEU A 251 4.71 -15.82 -2.52
CA LEU A 251 4.93 -14.41 -2.20
C LEU A 251 5.56 -13.63 -3.37
N GLU A 252 6.53 -14.23 -4.07
CA GLU A 252 7.24 -13.63 -5.21
C GLU A 252 6.42 -13.61 -6.51
N LYS A 253 5.60 -14.65 -6.76
CA LYS A 253 4.99 -14.90 -8.08
C LYS A 253 3.49 -14.63 -8.14
N LEU A 254 2.77 -14.86 -7.05
CA LEU A 254 1.31 -14.68 -6.98
C LEU A 254 0.91 -13.46 -6.15
N GLY A 255 1.74 -13.10 -5.17
CA GLY A 255 1.47 -12.04 -4.21
C GLY A 255 0.48 -12.44 -3.11
N ALA A 256 0.55 -11.76 -1.97
CA ALA A 256 -0.33 -11.95 -0.83
C ALA A 256 -1.32 -10.78 -0.69
N GLY A 257 -2.50 -11.07 -0.14
CA GLY A 257 -3.49 -10.05 0.20
C GLY A 257 -4.43 -9.71 -0.97
N ALA A 258 -4.88 -8.46 -1.03
CA ALA A 258 -5.87 -8.02 -1.99
C ALA A 258 -5.25 -7.30 -3.19
N LYS A 259 -5.95 -7.35 -4.34
CA LYS A 259 -5.60 -6.64 -5.58
C LYS A 259 -4.24 -7.03 -6.18
N THR A 260 -3.83 -8.29 -6.04
CA THR A 260 -2.60 -8.82 -6.66
C THR A 260 -2.59 -8.65 -8.18
N GLY A 261 -3.73 -8.84 -8.86
CA GLY A 261 -3.85 -8.58 -10.30
C GLY A 261 -3.61 -7.11 -10.73
N ALA A 262 -3.60 -6.17 -9.79
CA ALA A 262 -3.23 -4.77 -10.02
C ALA A 262 -1.81 -4.43 -9.51
N GLY A 263 -1.02 -5.44 -9.14
CA GLY A 263 0.37 -5.30 -8.69
C GLY A 263 0.57 -5.19 -7.18
N TYR A 264 -0.48 -5.22 -6.36
CA TYR A 264 -0.34 -5.13 -4.91
C TYR A 264 0.15 -6.44 -4.29
N GLY A 265 0.92 -6.33 -3.20
CA GLY A 265 1.21 -7.47 -2.32
C GLY A 265 2.23 -8.47 -2.85
N TYR A 266 3.09 -8.08 -3.80
CA TYR A 266 4.27 -8.84 -4.17
C TYR A 266 5.42 -8.59 -3.20
N TRP A 267 6.32 -9.57 -3.08
CA TRP A 267 7.39 -9.56 -2.07
C TRP A 267 8.74 -9.88 -2.68
N GLN A 268 9.77 -9.31 -2.08
CA GLN A 268 11.16 -9.60 -2.37
C GLN A 268 11.77 -10.37 -1.19
N SER A 269 12.25 -11.58 -1.45
CA SER A 269 13.01 -12.35 -0.48
C SER A 269 14.30 -11.61 -0.11
N LEU A 270 14.54 -11.42 1.18
CA LEU A 270 15.81 -10.89 1.68
C LEU A 270 16.76 -12.08 1.89
N GLY A 271 17.63 -12.36 0.91
CA GLY A 271 18.69 -13.35 1.10
C GLY A 271 19.66 -12.93 2.21
N ALA A 272 20.41 -13.90 2.78
CA ALA A 272 21.65 -13.55 3.47
C ALA A 272 22.51 -12.75 2.47
N ALA A 273 22.87 -11.52 2.86
CA ALA A 273 23.34 -10.45 1.97
C ALA A 273 24.18 -10.97 0.78
N ARG A 274 23.58 -10.97 -0.41
CA ARG A 274 24.33 -11.05 -1.65
C ARG A 274 24.73 -9.63 -2.05
N VAL A 275 26.04 -9.43 -2.20
CA VAL A 275 26.60 -8.30 -2.95
C VAL A 275 25.88 -8.26 -4.30
N PRO A 276 25.38 -7.09 -4.76
CA PRO A 276 24.57 -7.04 -5.97
C PRO A 276 25.44 -7.32 -7.19
N GLU A 277 25.36 -8.56 -7.70
CA GLU A 277 25.68 -8.86 -9.09
C GLU A 277 24.60 -8.25 -9.98
N GLN A 278 25.03 -7.34 -10.84
CA GLN A 278 24.21 -6.79 -11.91
C GLN A 278 23.91 -7.90 -12.92
N SER A 279 22.63 -8.24 -13.11
CA SER A 279 22.20 -8.96 -14.30
C SER A 279 20.93 -8.35 -14.89
N ALA A 280 21.02 -8.19 -16.21
CA ALA A 280 20.16 -7.56 -17.19
C ALA A 280 18.64 -7.67 -16.93
N ALA A 281 17.99 -6.50 -16.91
CA ALA A 281 16.54 -6.37 -16.98
C ALA A 281 16.09 -6.23 -18.44
N THR A 282 15.29 -7.20 -18.90
CA THR A 282 14.46 -7.12 -20.10
C THR A 282 13.42 -6.00 -19.94
N THR A 283 13.34 -5.14 -20.95
CA THR A 283 12.56 -3.90 -21.01
C THR A 283 11.04 -4.08 -21.12
N ARG A 284 10.30 -3.42 -20.22
CA ARG A 284 9.02 -2.72 -20.50
C ARG A 284 8.97 -1.40 -19.72
N PRO A 285 8.27 -0.36 -20.21
CA PRO A 285 8.59 1.03 -19.89
C PRO A 285 8.09 1.43 -18.50
N ARG A 286 9.01 1.91 -17.68
CA ARG A 286 8.75 2.60 -16.42
C ARG A 286 8.40 4.08 -16.71
N PRO A 287 7.47 4.70 -15.96
CA PRO A 287 7.25 6.14 -16.02
C PRO A 287 8.55 6.90 -15.73
N THR A 288 8.75 7.98 -16.48
CA THR A 288 9.97 8.79 -16.49
C THR A 288 10.31 9.31 -15.10
N ALA A 289 11.46 8.87 -14.57
CA ALA A 289 12.16 9.49 -13.46
C ALA A 289 12.60 10.94 -13.84
N PRO A 290 12.88 11.81 -12.87
CA PRO A 290 13.03 13.24 -13.11
C PRO A 290 14.29 13.56 -13.93
N THR A 291 14.13 14.58 -14.78
CA THR A 291 15.15 15.25 -15.61
C THR A 291 16.46 15.52 -14.84
N PRO A 292 17.64 15.46 -15.50
CA PRO A 292 18.92 15.63 -14.83
C PRO A 292 19.07 16.99 -14.13
N SER A 293 19.81 16.98 -13.02
CA SER A 293 20.33 18.15 -12.31
C SER A 293 20.91 19.19 -13.27
N ALA A 294 20.22 20.34 -13.40
CA ALA A 294 20.72 21.52 -14.10
C ALA A 294 21.94 22.12 -13.37
N GLY A 295 22.88 22.68 -14.13
CA GLY A 295 24.00 23.47 -13.61
C GLY A 295 23.55 24.71 -12.84
N PRO A 296 24.48 25.49 -12.25
CA PRO A 296 24.12 26.67 -11.46
C PRO A 296 23.32 27.68 -12.29
N LEU A 297 22.09 27.97 -11.86
CA LEU A 297 21.18 28.90 -12.52
C LEU A 297 21.71 30.34 -12.48
N THR A 298 21.77 30.99 -13.65
CA THR A 298 22.09 32.42 -13.74
C THR A 298 20.83 33.26 -13.52
N TRP A 299 20.80 34.01 -12.42
CA TRP A 299 19.63 34.81 -12.01
C TRP A 299 19.68 36.23 -12.56
N ARG A 300 18.61 36.63 -13.25
CA ARG A 300 18.38 37.97 -13.80
C ARG A 300 17.24 38.68 -13.07
N ARG A 301 17.09 39.98 -13.31
CA ARG A 301 16.00 40.81 -12.75
C ARG A 301 14.95 41.07 -13.83
N GLY A 302 13.69 40.93 -13.47
CA GLY A 302 12.57 41.09 -14.38
C GLY A 302 11.36 41.72 -13.71
N LYS A 303 10.37 42.08 -14.52
CA LYS A 303 9.08 42.59 -14.08
C LYS A 303 7.96 41.74 -14.66
N ILE A 304 7.00 41.34 -13.83
CA ILE A 304 5.83 40.58 -14.29
C ILE A 304 4.95 41.44 -15.19
N VAL A 305 4.74 41.00 -16.42
CA VAL A 305 3.87 41.68 -17.41
C VAL A 305 2.44 41.19 -17.29
N LYS A 306 2.25 39.86 -17.20
CA LYS A 306 0.92 39.24 -17.10
C LYS A 306 0.99 37.87 -16.44
N ILE A 307 -0.02 37.52 -15.64
CA ILE A 307 -0.22 36.16 -15.12
C ILE A 307 -1.68 35.79 -15.31
N GLU A 308 -1.94 34.65 -15.96
CA GLU A 308 -3.26 34.06 -16.14
C GLU A 308 -3.34 32.74 -15.37
N THR A 309 -4.05 32.77 -14.24
CA THR A 309 -4.26 31.60 -13.37
C THR A 309 -5.45 30.75 -13.79
N SER A 310 -6.29 31.20 -14.72
CA SER A 310 -7.47 30.48 -15.21
C SER A 310 -7.12 29.57 -16.40
N LYS A 311 -7.35 28.26 -16.22
CA LYS A 311 -7.29 27.14 -17.19
C LYS A 311 -5.98 26.85 -17.92
N LYS A 312 -5.05 27.80 -18.13
CA LYS A 312 -3.80 27.53 -18.89
C LYS A 312 -2.50 27.71 -18.09
N HIS A 313 -2.55 28.25 -16.88
CA HIS A 313 -1.39 28.52 -16.00
C HIS A 313 -0.19 29.12 -16.75
N LYS A 314 -0.40 30.26 -17.43
CA LYS A 314 0.65 30.95 -18.22
C LYS A 314 0.97 32.32 -17.66
N GLY A 315 2.22 32.73 -17.77
CA GLY A 315 2.70 34.05 -17.39
C GLY A 315 3.68 34.63 -18.40
N SER A 316 3.93 35.92 -18.30
CA SER A 316 5.02 36.60 -19.00
C SER A 316 5.71 37.60 -18.08
N LEU A 317 7.01 37.71 -18.27
CA LEU A 317 7.87 38.67 -17.59
C LEU A 317 8.76 39.38 -18.61
N MET A 318 9.22 40.57 -18.26
CA MET A 318 10.13 41.37 -19.08
C MET A 318 11.44 41.55 -18.32
N ASP A 319 12.56 41.30 -19.00
CA ASP A 319 13.90 41.59 -18.49
C ASP A 319 14.07 43.12 -18.33
N ILE A 320 14.59 43.59 -17.20
CA ILE A 320 14.71 45.04 -16.96
C ILE A 320 15.93 45.67 -17.65
N GLU A 321 16.92 44.87 -18.06
CA GLU A 321 18.15 45.34 -18.70
C GLU A 321 18.05 45.25 -20.23
N THR A 322 17.38 44.23 -20.74
CA THR A 322 17.27 43.98 -22.19
C THR A 322 15.89 44.28 -22.79
N GLU A 323 14.90 44.59 -21.96
CA GLU A 323 13.47 44.75 -22.33
C GLU A 323 12.84 43.52 -23.03
N GLN A 324 13.56 42.40 -23.10
CA GLN A 324 13.10 41.18 -23.73
C GLN A 324 11.97 40.55 -22.91
N VAL A 325 10.86 40.19 -23.58
CA VAL A 325 9.72 39.52 -22.94
C VAL A 325 9.87 38.01 -23.06
N TYR A 326 9.79 37.34 -21.91
CA TYR A 326 9.78 35.89 -21.79
C TYR A 326 8.40 35.38 -21.37
N HIS A 327 7.93 34.33 -22.06
CA HIS A 327 6.70 33.64 -21.73
C HIS A 327 7.01 32.33 -21.02
N PHE A 328 6.21 32.00 -19.99
CA PHE A 328 6.35 30.76 -19.25
C PHE A 328 4.99 30.12 -18.97
N HIS A 329 4.99 28.81 -18.86
CA HIS A 329 3.82 27.97 -18.57
C HIS A 329 4.08 27.25 -17.25
N ALA A 330 3.07 26.55 -16.73
CA ALA A 330 3.18 25.82 -15.46
C ALA A 330 3.63 26.73 -14.30
N ILE A 331 2.88 27.81 -14.05
CA ILE A 331 3.14 28.80 -12.99
C ILE A 331 3.54 28.15 -11.65
N LYS A 332 2.90 27.04 -11.25
CA LYS A 332 3.17 26.36 -9.97
C LYS A 332 4.55 25.69 -9.88
N GLU A 333 5.19 25.42 -11.02
CA GLU A 333 6.51 24.79 -11.10
C GLU A 333 7.61 25.85 -11.27
N VAL A 334 7.30 26.91 -12.02
CA VAL A 334 8.23 27.99 -12.34
C VAL A 334 8.30 29.04 -11.23
N ILE A 335 7.19 29.36 -10.56
CA ILE A 335 7.17 30.38 -9.49
C ILE A 335 7.43 29.74 -8.12
N GLU A 336 8.48 30.22 -7.45
CA GLU A 336 8.79 29.87 -6.07
C GLU A 336 8.02 30.79 -5.11
N GLY A 337 7.10 30.21 -4.34
CA GLY A 337 6.30 30.93 -3.34
C GLY A 337 5.03 31.57 -3.90
N ASP A 338 4.60 32.68 -3.31
CA ASP A 338 3.37 33.36 -3.71
C ASP A 338 3.46 33.91 -5.14
N THR A 339 2.37 33.76 -5.89
CA THR A 339 2.26 34.26 -7.26
C THR A 339 2.36 35.80 -7.26
N PRO A 340 3.40 36.41 -7.86
CA PRO A 340 3.58 37.86 -7.84
C PRO A 340 2.50 38.56 -8.68
N GLY A 341 2.06 39.75 -8.24
CA GLY A 341 1.09 40.55 -9.00
C GLY A 341 1.67 41.13 -10.30
N LYS A 342 0.79 41.67 -11.15
CA LYS A 342 1.19 42.46 -12.32
C LYS A 342 2.13 43.59 -11.88
N ASN A 343 3.17 43.86 -12.66
CA ASN A 343 4.23 44.85 -12.40
C ASN A 343 5.16 44.56 -11.21
N ALA A 344 5.04 43.41 -10.54
CA ALA A 344 5.97 43.04 -9.47
C ALA A 344 7.39 42.80 -10.00
N LEU A 345 8.39 43.27 -9.24
CA LEU A 345 9.80 42.96 -9.49
C LEU A 345 10.11 41.53 -9.03
N VAL A 346 10.80 40.79 -9.90
CA VAL A 346 11.13 39.38 -9.70
C VAL A 346 12.59 39.11 -10.06
N ARG A 347 13.16 38.08 -9.45
CA ARG A 347 14.37 37.44 -9.96
C ARG A 347 13.95 36.20 -10.72
N TYR A 348 14.53 35.97 -11.89
CA TYR A 348 14.21 34.79 -12.69
C TYR A 348 15.47 34.19 -13.32
N ALA A 349 15.39 32.92 -13.68
CA ALA A 349 16.44 32.20 -14.38
C ALA A 349 15.88 31.63 -15.69
N VAL A 350 16.71 31.66 -16.74
CA VAL A 350 16.40 31.12 -18.06
C VAL A 350 17.43 30.06 -18.43
N GLU A 351 16.97 28.99 -19.07
CA GLU A 351 17.82 27.95 -19.65
C GLU A 351 17.52 27.80 -21.13
N GLU A 352 18.55 27.49 -21.90
CA GLU A 352 18.40 27.17 -23.31
C GLU A 352 17.95 25.71 -23.46
N HIS A 353 16.76 25.52 -24.01
CA HIS A 353 16.23 24.20 -24.35
C HIS A 353 15.87 24.22 -25.84
N GLU A 354 16.53 23.37 -26.63
CA GLU A 354 16.30 23.23 -28.08
C GLU A 354 16.42 24.57 -28.84
N GLY A 355 17.43 25.38 -28.51
CA GLY A 355 17.68 26.68 -29.15
C GLY A 355 16.74 27.81 -28.73
N LYS A 356 15.88 27.60 -27.71
CA LYS A 356 14.98 28.61 -27.16
C LYS A 356 15.21 28.81 -25.67
N MET A 357 15.34 30.06 -25.27
CA MET A 357 15.45 30.44 -23.85
C MET A 357 14.10 30.27 -23.16
N LYS A 358 14.02 29.35 -22.19
CA LYS A 358 12.82 29.11 -21.37
C LYS A 358 13.06 29.58 -19.95
N VAL A 359 12.06 30.22 -19.35
CA VAL A 359 12.10 30.58 -17.93
C VAL A 359 11.87 29.32 -17.10
N VAL A 360 12.83 28.98 -16.25
CA VAL A 360 12.79 27.76 -15.43
C VAL A 360 12.49 28.05 -13.96
N ARG A 361 12.84 29.25 -13.47
CA ARG A 361 12.56 29.70 -12.10
C ARG A 361 12.22 31.17 -12.07
N VAL A 362 11.27 31.55 -11.22
CA VAL A 362 10.88 32.93 -10.90
C VAL A 362 10.62 33.02 -9.41
N ARG A 363 11.20 34.01 -8.73
CA ARG A 363 10.92 34.30 -7.32
C ARG A 363 10.77 35.79 -7.10
N LYS A 364 10.01 36.18 -6.09
CA LYS A 364 9.80 37.59 -5.74
C LYS A 364 11.15 38.25 -5.43
N GLY A 365 11.48 39.33 -6.14
CA GLY A 365 12.66 40.14 -5.84
C GLY A 365 12.37 41.03 -4.64
N ARG A 366 13.34 41.20 -3.74
CA ARG A 366 13.36 42.35 -2.84
C ARG A 366 13.92 43.55 -3.59
#